data_AF-A0A7L7L3H4-F1
#
_entry.id   AF-A0A7L7L3H4-F1
#
_cell.length_a   1.000
_cell.length_b   1.000
_cell.length_c   1.000
_cell.angle_alpha   90.00
_cell.angle_beta   90.00
_cell.angle_gamma   90.00
#
_symmetry.space_group_name_H-M   'P 1'
#
loop_
_entity.id
_entity.type
_entity.pdbx_description
1 polymer ?
#
loop_
_entity_poly.entity_id
_entity_poly.type
_entity_poly.pdbx_seq_one_letter_code
_entity_poly.pdbx_strand_id
1 'polypeptide(L)'
;MGALKLYVCGLLLVVVLGLTGCNGEEQEVIPQQTCDTQATVKNLPGCGLVLVLKNNQILVPVNLTTLPEIKSDRQQYKINGFTVEENQQVIIGFVKKGHVDKACLVGGQLAEVTCIVGYQAQP
;
A
#
# COMPACT_ATOMS: atom_id res chain seq x y z
N MET A 1 33.10 71.48 -17.79
CA MET A 1 31.73 71.01 -17.53
C MET A 1 31.84 69.52 -17.23
N GLY A 2 31.48 68.98 -16.10
CA GLY A 2 30.49 69.38 -15.09
C GLY A 2 29.86 68.07 -14.63
N ALA A 3 29.93 67.80 -13.33
CA ALA A 3 29.57 66.57 -12.66
C ALA A 3 28.16 66.03 -12.95
N LEU A 4 27.95 64.71 -12.84
CA LEU A 4 27.14 64.06 -11.79
C LEU A 4 27.01 62.55 -12.11
N LYS A 5 27.62 61.62 -11.34
CA LYS A 5 27.17 61.06 -10.05
C LYS A 5 25.97 60.10 -10.19
N LEU A 6 26.25 58.83 -9.87
CA LEU A 6 25.37 57.81 -9.29
C LEU A 6 23.89 57.82 -9.70
N TYR A 7 23.49 56.84 -10.52
CA TYR A 7 22.22 56.10 -10.34
C TYR A 7 22.52 54.61 -10.59
N VAL A 8 23.01 53.91 -9.57
CA VAL A 8 22.19 53.14 -8.62
C VAL A 8 21.68 51.86 -9.29
N CYS A 9 22.39 50.75 -9.03
CA CYS A 9 21.92 49.45 -8.49
C CYS A 9 20.42 49.04 -8.59
N GLY A 10 19.64 49.52 -9.55
CA GLY A 10 18.18 49.47 -9.48
C GLY A 10 17.48 48.95 -10.73
N LEU A 11 18.20 48.33 -11.68
CA LEU A 11 17.61 47.85 -12.93
C LEU A 11 17.98 46.39 -13.25
N LEU A 12 18.21 45.61 -12.19
CA LEU A 12 18.35 44.14 -12.24
C LEU A 12 17.25 43.43 -11.45
N LEU A 13 16.10 44.09 -11.30
CA LEU A 13 15.01 43.67 -10.40
C LEU A 13 13.62 43.93 -11.01
N VAL A 14 13.52 43.88 -12.34
CA VAL A 14 12.25 44.07 -13.05
C VAL A 14 11.99 42.82 -13.89
N VAL A 15 11.10 41.99 -13.31
CA VAL A 15 10.31 40.93 -13.96
C VAL A 15 10.94 39.54 -14.09
N VAL A 16 11.37 38.99 -12.94
CA VAL A 16 11.28 37.54 -12.63
C VAL A 16 9.84 37.17 -12.25
N LEU A 17 8.84 37.95 -12.68
CA LEU A 17 7.42 37.82 -12.30
C LEU A 17 6.55 37.23 -13.42
N GLY A 18 7.17 36.59 -14.42
CA GLY A 18 6.46 35.91 -15.52
C GLY A 18 6.07 34.45 -15.24
N LEU A 19 6.44 33.88 -14.08
CA LEU A 19 5.99 32.55 -13.66
C LEU A 19 4.61 32.67 -12.98
N THR A 20 3.62 33.22 -13.70
CA THR A 20 2.22 33.03 -13.32
C THR A 20 1.96 31.54 -13.42
N GLY A 21 1.77 30.95 -12.24
CA GLY A 21 1.93 29.54 -11.97
C GLY A 21 1.20 28.65 -12.95
N CYS A 22 1.86 27.52 -13.23
CA CYS A 22 1.20 26.32 -13.69
C CYS A 22 -0.03 26.08 -12.81
N ASN A 23 -1.23 26.35 -13.33
CA ASN A 23 -2.43 25.67 -12.89
C ASN A 23 -2.31 24.22 -13.38
N GLY A 24 -1.39 23.47 -12.77
CA GLY A 24 -1.47 22.03 -12.76
C GLY A 24 -2.61 21.72 -11.82
N GLU A 25 -3.75 21.33 -12.38
CA GLU A 25 -4.74 20.59 -11.60
C GLU A 25 -3.96 19.48 -10.91
N GLU A 26 -3.92 19.48 -9.57
CA GLU A 26 -3.47 18.32 -8.80
C GLU A 26 -4.47 17.22 -9.14
N GLN A 27 -4.16 16.51 -10.23
CA GLN A 27 -4.85 15.30 -10.58
C GLN A 27 -4.48 14.34 -9.45
N GLU A 28 -5.43 14.17 -8.51
CA GLU A 28 -5.32 13.19 -7.45
C GLU A 28 -5.03 11.86 -8.14
N VAL A 29 -3.75 11.48 -8.14
CA VAL A 29 -3.30 10.24 -8.74
C VAL A 29 -3.79 9.18 -7.78
N ILE A 30 -5.02 8.72 -7.99
CA ILE A 30 -5.50 7.50 -7.34
C ILE A 30 -4.44 6.46 -7.66
N PRO A 31 -3.69 5.94 -6.67
CA PRO A 31 -2.60 5.03 -6.96
C PRO A 31 -3.21 3.85 -7.70
N GLN A 32 -2.79 3.68 -8.97
CA GLN A 32 -3.10 2.49 -9.73
C GLN A 32 -2.60 1.33 -8.88
N GLN A 33 -3.50 0.45 -8.45
CA GLN A 33 -3.20 -0.52 -7.41
C GLN A 33 -2.20 -1.53 -7.95
N THR A 34 -0.93 -1.31 -7.63
CA THR A 34 0.17 -2.15 -8.07
C THR A 34 0.21 -3.43 -7.23
N CYS A 35 0.53 -4.54 -7.89
CA CYS A 35 0.77 -5.82 -7.23
C CYS A 35 2.23 -5.93 -6.83
N ASP A 36 2.63 -5.20 -5.79
CA ASP A 36 4.04 -5.02 -5.43
C ASP A 36 4.35 -5.18 -3.93
N THR A 37 3.31 -5.33 -3.10
CA THR A 37 3.49 -5.41 -1.65
C THR A 37 3.73 -6.84 -1.21
N GLN A 38 4.89 -7.13 -0.63
CA GLN A 38 5.20 -8.45 -0.09
C GLN A 38 4.55 -8.69 1.27
N ALA A 39 3.92 -9.86 1.40
CA ALA A 39 3.29 -10.32 2.62
C ALA A 39 3.53 -11.82 2.85
N THR A 40 3.42 -12.24 4.10
CA THR A 40 3.40 -13.65 4.50
C THR A 40 2.02 -14.02 5.00
N VAL A 41 1.48 -15.12 4.48
CA VAL A 41 0.22 -15.71 4.93
C VAL A 41 0.43 -16.34 6.31
N LYS A 42 -0.37 -15.96 7.30
CA LYS A 42 -0.31 -16.52 8.66
C LYS A 42 -1.70 -16.90 9.13
N ASN A 43 -1.81 -18.02 9.84
CA ASN A 43 -3.02 -18.40 10.55
C ASN A 43 -2.85 -18.05 12.03
N LEU A 44 -3.65 -17.12 12.55
CA LEU A 44 -3.61 -16.75 13.95
C LEU A 44 -4.66 -17.57 14.72
N PRO A 45 -4.28 -18.30 15.79
CA PRO A 45 -5.20 -19.11 16.58
C PRO A 45 -6.38 -18.26 17.07
N GLY A 46 -7.61 -18.66 16.72
CA GLY A 46 -8.83 -17.95 17.10
C GLY A 46 -9.17 -16.69 16.29
N CYS A 47 -8.27 -16.19 15.43
CA CYS A 47 -8.57 -15.07 14.51
C CYS A 47 -8.77 -15.50 13.07
N GLY A 48 -8.17 -16.63 12.69
CA GLY A 48 -8.11 -17.10 11.32
C GLY A 48 -6.93 -16.51 10.54
N LEU A 49 -7.03 -16.57 9.22
CA LEU A 49 -5.94 -16.22 8.32
C LEU A 49 -5.80 -14.71 8.13
N VAL A 50 -4.55 -14.25 8.16
CA VAL A 50 -4.13 -12.86 7.96
C VAL A 50 -2.93 -12.79 7.01
N LEU A 51 -2.66 -11.59 6.52
CA LEU A 51 -1.48 -11.27 5.74
C LEU A 51 -0.57 -10.35 6.57
N VAL A 52 0.67 -10.78 6.82
CA VAL A 52 1.65 -10.00 7.57
C VAL A 52 2.64 -9.38 6.58
N LEU A 53 2.65 -8.06 6.50
CA LEU A 53 3.59 -7.32 5.64
C LEU A 53 5.00 -7.34 6.23
N LYS A 54 6.01 -6.96 5.43
CA LYS A 54 7.42 -6.88 5.87
C LYS A 54 7.66 -5.96 7.07
N ASN A 55 6.83 -4.93 7.25
CA ASN A 55 6.90 -3.99 8.38
C ASN A 55 6.10 -4.48 9.60
N ASN A 56 5.73 -5.76 9.64
CA ASN A 56 4.89 -6.40 10.67
C ASN A 56 3.46 -5.88 10.74
N GLN A 57 3.00 -5.08 9.77
CA GLN A 57 1.59 -4.69 9.68
C GLN A 57 0.71 -5.91 9.37
N ILE A 58 -0.37 -6.07 10.13
CA ILE A 58 -1.37 -7.13 9.91
C ILE A 58 -2.49 -6.59 9.03
N LEU A 59 -2.70 -7.24 7.90
CA LEU A 59 -3.85 -7.03 7.04
C LEU A 59 -4.82 -8.21 7.17
N VAL A 60 -6.09 -7.88 7.31
CA VAL A 60 -7.20 -8.83 7.47
C VAL A 60 -8.03 -8.80 6.20
N PRO A 61 -7.96 -9.84 5.34
CA PRO A 61 -8.69 -9.85 4.09
C PRO A 61 -10.20 -9.85 4.30
N VAL A 62 -10.92 -8.93 3.65
CA VAL A 62 -12.40 -8.89 3.72
C VAL A 62 -13.06 -10.06 2.98
N ASN A 63 -12.42 -10.57 1.92
CA ASN A 63 -12.93 -11.65 1.07
C ASN A 63 -12.14 -12.94 1.30
N LEU A 64 -12.19 -13.44 2.53
CA LEU A 64 -11.58 -14.72 2.93
C LEU A 64 -12.63 -15.85 2.89
N THR A 65 -12.29 -16.96 2.26
CA THR A 65 -13.11 -18.18 2.30
C THR A 65 -12.27 -19.36 2.74
N THR A 66 -12.72 -20.08 3.76
CA THR A 66 -12.11 -21.31 4.24
C THR A 66 -12.56 -22.47 3.34
N LEU A 67 -11.63 -23.25 2.79
CA LEU A 67 -11.97 -24.44 2.01
C LEU A 67 -12.19 -25.64 2.93
N PRO A 68 -13.09 -26.58 2.59
CA PRO A 68 -13.23 -27.81 3.36
C PRO A 68 -11.91 -28.58 3.38
N GLU A 69 -11.54 -29.17 4.53
CA GLU A 69 -10.34 -30.00 4.66
C GLU A 69 -10.46 -31.24 3.76
N ILE A 70 -9.75 -31.23 2.62
CA ILE A 70 -9.75 -32.36 1.69
C ILE A 70 -8.68 -33.36 2.11
N LYS A 71 -8.92 -34.16 3.17
CA LYS A 71 -8.06 -35.29 3.63
C LYS A 71 -6.55 -34.98 3.79
N SER A 72 -6.18 -33.72 3.72
CA SER A 72 -4.82 -33.20 3.82
C SER A 72 -4.80 -32.45 5.13
N ASP A 73 -3.81 -32.72 5.98
CA ASP A 73 -3.66 -32.18 7.35
C ASP A 73 -3.48 -30.64 7.40
N ARG A 74 -3.82 -29.93 6.34
CA ARG A 74 -3.60 -28.49 6.17
C ARG A 74 -4.87 -27.82 5.69
N GLN A 75 -5.37 -26.94 6.54
CA GLN A 75 -6.46 -26.03 6.22
C GLN A 75 -6.04 -25.10 5.08
N GLN A 76 -6.74 -25.17 3.95
CA GLN A 76 -6.54 -24.28 2.81
C GLN A 76 -7.52 -23.11 2.87
N TYR A 77 -7.11 -21.96 2.34
CA TYR A 77 -7.93 -20.76 2.32
C TYR A 77 -7.91 -20.14 0.93
N LYS A 78 -8.95 -19.38 0.61
CA LYS A 78 -9.00 -18.54 -0.59
C LYS A 78 -9.12 -17.08 -0.20
N ILE A 79 -8.27 -16.26 -0.81
CA ILE A 79 -8.37 -14.80 -0.77
C ILE A 79 -8.72 -14.35 -2.18
N ASN A 80 -9.89 -13.75 -2.35
CA ASN A 80 -10.38 -13.31 -3.67
C ASN A 80 -10.28 -14.42 -4.75
N GLY A 81 -10.63 -15.65 -4.40
CA GLY A 81 -10.57 -16.82 -5.30
C GLY A 81 -9.19 -17.48 -5.46
N PHE A 82 -8.11 -16.83 -5.03
CA PHE A 82 -6.75 -17.40 -5.06
C PHE A 82 -6.50 -18.26 -3.82
N THR A 83 -6.10 -19.52 -4.04
CA THR A 83 -5.78 -20.44 -2.94
C THR A 83 -4.44 -20.09 -2.31
N VAL A 84 -4.43 -19.94 -0.98
CA VAL A 84 -3.24 -19.68 -0.19
C VAL A 84 -3.04 -20.74 0.89
N GLU A 85 -1.79 -20.96 1.26
CA GLU A 85 -1.38 -21.84 2.36
C GLU A 85 -0.70 -21.06 3.48
N GLU A 86 -0.74 -21.61 4.70
CA GLU A 86 -0.05 -21.01 5.83
C GLU A 86 1.47 -20.93 5.58
N ASN A 87 2.09 -19.81 5.97
CA ASN A 87 3.50 -19.48 5.76
C ASN A 87 3.91 -19.23 4.31
N GLN A 88 2.97 -19.25 3.36
CA GLN A 88 3.25 -18.88 1.99
C GLN A 88 3.61 -17.40 1.89
N GLN A 89 4.64 -17.09 1.09
CA GLN A 89 4.96 -15.72 0.72
C GLN A 89 4.18 -15.32 -0.53
N VAL A 90 3.62 -14.12 -0.50
CA VAL A 90 2.77 -13.57 -1.56
C VAL A 90 3.13 -12.11 -1.85
N ILE A 91 2.92 -11.70 -3.09
CA ILE A 91 2.88 -10.29 -3.48
C ILE A 91 1.42 -9.92 -3.68
N ILE A 92 0.98 -8.84 -3.05
CA ILE A 92 -0.41 -8.39 -3.07
C ILE A 92 -0.49 -6.91 -3.44
N GLY A 93 -1.67 -6.54 -3.92
CA GLY A 93 -2.18 -5.17 -3.96
C GLY A 93 -3.45 -5.15 -3.12
N PHE A 94 -3.68 -4.06 -2.40
CA PHE A 94 -4.83 -3.99 -1.50
C PHE A 94 -5.33 -2.56 -1.24
N VAL A 95 -6.60 -2.47 -0.83
CA VAL A 95 -7.26 -1.24 -0.38
C VAL A 95 -7.59 -1.37 1.09
N LYS A 96 -7.18 -0.39 1.90
CA LYS A 96 -7.59 -0.32 3.31
C LYS A 96 -9.08 0.01 3.39
N LYS A 97 -9.83 -0.78 4.17
CA LYS A 97 -11.28 -0.62 4.36
C LYS A 97 -11.68 -0.18 5.77
N GLY A 98 -10.77 -0.21 6.72
CA GLY A 98 -11.02 0.15 8.12
C GLY A 98 -10.17 -0.66 9.08
N HIS A 99 -10.43 -0.54 10.38
CA HIS A 99 -9.69 -1.29 11.41
C HIS A 99 -10.48 -2.53 11.85
N VAL A 100 -9.77 -3.50 12.44
CA VAL A 100 -10.40 -4.66 13.06
C VAL A 100 -10.37 -4.54 14.57
N ASP A 101 -11.55 -4.54 15.18
CA ASP A 101 -11.71 -4.54 16.64
C ASP A 101 -11.85 -5.97 17.19
N LYS A 102 -10.86 -6.83 16.92
CA LYS A 102 -10.76 -8.16 17.53
C LYS A 102 -9.53 -8.19 18.42
N ALA A 103 -9.68 -8.71 19.63
CA ALA A 103 -8.61 -8.77 20.64
C ALA A 103 -7.36 -9.53 20.17
N CYS A 104 -7.51 -10.46 19.24
CA CYS A 104 -6.41 -11.25 18.71
C CYS A 104 -5.79 -10.66 17.42
N LEU A 105 -6.35 -9.54 16.92
CA LEU A 105 -5.92 -8.77 15.75
C LEU A 105 -5.64 -7.31 16.15
N VAL A 106 -5.00 -7.10 17.31
CA VAL A 106 -4.69 -5.75 17.82
C VAL A 106 -3.87 -4.99 16.78
N GLY A 107 -4.38 -3.83 16.35
CA GLY A 107 -3.73 -3.01 15.32
C GLY A 107 -3.86 -3.57 13.89
N GLY A 108 -4.72 -4.57 13.68
CA GLY A 108 -5.03 -5.12 12.37
C GLY A 108 -5.86 -4.17 11.51
N GLN A 109 -5.56 -4.15 10.21
CA GLN A 109 -6.26 -3.35 9.22
C GLN A 109 -7.13 -4.25 8.33
N LEU A 110 -8.42 -3.96 8.20
CA LEU A 110 -9.25 -4.55 7.15
C LEU A 110 -8.74 -4.11 5.80
N ALA A 111 -8.51 -5.08 4.92
CA ALA A 111 -8.01 -4.84 3.58
C ALA A 111 -8.79 -5.66 2.54
N GLU A 112 -9.15 -5.00 1.44
CA GLU A 112 -9.60 -5.68 0.23
C GLU A 112 -8.39 -5.97 -0.64
N VAL A 113 -8.05 -7.26 -0.80
CA VAL A 113 -6.96 -7.70 -1.67
C VAL A 113 -7.45 -7.67 -3.11
N THR A 114 -6.84 -6.81 -3.92
CA THR A 114 -7.22 -6.57 -5.31
C THR A 114 -6.38 -7.36 -6.30
N CYS A 115 -5.19 -7.79 -5.90
CA CYS A 115 -4.39 -8.77 -6.62
C CYS A 115 -3.54 -9.59 -5.64
N ILE A 116 -3.18 -10.80 -6.04
CA ILE A 116 -2.37 -11.70 -5.24
C ILE A 116 -1.60 -12.66 -6.16
N VAL A 117 -0.30 -12.81 -5.87
CA VAL A 117 0.61 -13.71 -6.58
C VAL A 117 1.45 -14.45 -5.54
N GLY A 118 1.40 -15.77 -5.56
CA GLY A 118 2.28 -16.61 -4.73
C GLY A 118 3.66 -16.77 -5.37
N TYR A 119 4.71 -16.77 -4.55
CA TYR A 119 6.05 -17.11 -5.01
C TYR A 119 6.76 -18.04 -4.02
N GLN A 120 7.62 -18.90 -4.56
CA GLN A 120 8.54 -19.72 -3.77
C GLN A 120 9.80 -18.89 -3.56
N ALA A 121 10.12 -18.51 -2.31
CA ALA A 121 11.43 -17.95 -2.03
C ALA A 121 12.47 -19.07 -2.27
N GLN A 122 13.32 -18.92 -3.29
CA GLN A 122 14.44 -19.82 -3.49
C GLN A 122 15.35 -19.76 -2.25
N PRO A 123 15.78 -20.92 -1.72
CA PRO A 123 16.59 -21.02 -0.50
C PRO A 123 17.96 -20.36 -0.63
#